data_AF-A0A9X4M2X7-F1
#
_entry.id   AF-A0A9X4M2X7-F1
#
_cell.length_a   1.000
_cell.length_b   1.000
_cell.length_c   1.000
_cell.angle_alpha   90.00
_cell.angle_beta   90.00
_cell.angle_gamma   90.00
#
_symmetry.space_group_name_H-M   'P 1'
#
loop_
_entity.id
_entity.type
_entity.pdbx_description
1 polymer ?
#
loop_
_entity_poly.entity_id
_entity_poly.type
_entity_poly.pdbx_seq_one_letter_code
_entity_poly.pdbx_strand_id
1 'polypeptide(L)'
;MHLLTAQETERDDWKKAQLMGLSDIIDAVAEGGIEFTCDFETGLHDHLPEGMTMRVTEMIWDGAGVALSGDDLQLQHKLADAAKRCDWAVVAAILEEEPRLVNSTRPGGPSLFAPLHQAAYANAPVEVIRDLVARGGWLTLENARGERPVDVATRRGHNEAAAELEPRLARTVPYGVLAKIQQHFHEVIRGRVADLVEESRLRLPELQPLLETETCEVYFPVPGMYGGFSYCLEEEGVEAKLVAESWCRVAGGSGQRHEITSAGSTLVAEGFV
;
A
#
# COMPACT_ATOMS: atom_id res chain seq x y z
N MET A 1 -3.75 25.79 0.42
CA MET A 1 -3.35 25.85 -1.00
C MET A 1 -4.07 27.02 -1.66
N HIS A 2 -3.37 28.10 -2.00
CA HIS A 2 -3.93 29.19 -2.81
C HIS A 2 -3.34 29.11 -4.21
N LEU A 3 -4.17 28.74 -5.19
CA LEU A 3 -3.83 28.80 -6.61
C LEU A 3 -4.07 30.23 -7.10
N LEU A 4 -3.02 30.95 -7.45
CA LEU A 4 -3.11 32.19 -8.22
C LEU A 4 -2.62 31.89 -9.62
N THR A 5 -3.56 31.62 -10.53
CA THR A 5 -3.28 31.42 -11.96
C THR A 5 -3.20 32.80 -12.63
N ALA A 6 -2.08 33.10 -13.28
CA ALA A 6 -2.05 34.17 -14.27
C ALA A 6 -2.71 33.65 -15.56
N GLN A 7 -3.90 34.18 -15.85
CA GLN A 7 -4.77 33.91 -17.01
C GLN A 7 -5.82 32.79 -16.83
N GLU A 8 -7.08 33.21 -17.04
CA GLU A 8 -8.28 32.40 -16.99
C GLU A 8 -8.32 31.38 -18.14
N THR A 9 -8.10 30.11 -17.83
CA THR A 9 -8.55 29.00 -18.68
C THR A 9 -9.93 28.52 -18.21
N GLU A 10 -10.86 28.40 -19.15
CA GLU A 10 -12.28 28.14 -18.87
C GLU A 10 -12.50 26.83 -18.09
N ARG A 11 -13.46 26.93 -17.15
CA ARG A 11 -13.77 25.97 -16.09
C ARG A 11 -14.23 24.58 -16.58
N ASP A 12 -14.51 24.42 -17.88
CA ASP A 12 -15.03 23.16 -18.44
C ASP A 12 -13.96 22.17 -18.91
N ASP A 13 -12.70 22.60 -19.10
CA ASP A 13 -11.60 21.69 -19.46
C ASP A 13 -11.17 20.79 -18.29
N TRP A 14 -11.35 21.25 -17.06
CA TRP A 14 -10.95 20.55 -15.84
C TRP A 14 -11.82 19.32 -15.52
N LYS A 15 -13.05 19.24 -16.07
CA LYS A 15 -13.93 18.08 -15.85
C LYS A 15 -13.41 16.81 -16.52
N LYS A 16 -12.50 16.91 -17.49
CA LYS A 16 -11.92 15.75 -18.17
C LYS A 16 -10.64 15.20 -17.50
N ALA A 17 -10.02 15.96 -16.61
CA ALA A 17 -8.73 15.62 -15.99
C ALA A 17 -8.89 14.91 -14.62
N GLN A 18 -9.71 13.86 -14.57
CA GLN A 18 -10.19 13.25 -13.32
C GLN A 18 -9.27 12.20 -12.69
N LEU A 19 -8.06 12.00 -13.21
CA LEU A 19 -6.97 11.29 -12.54
C LEU A 19 -5.66 11.90 -13.04
N MET A 20 -4.98 12.67 -12.19
CA MET A 20 -3.55 12.93 -12.35
C MET A 20 -2.87 12.56 -11.05
N GLY A 21 -1.88 11.67 -11.14
CA GLY A 21 -0.97 11.40 -10.04
C GLY A 21 -0.06 12.61 -9.80
N LEU A 22 0.56 12.67 -8.62
CA LEU A 22 1.56 13.71 -8.29
C LEU A 22 2.70 13.81 -9.34
N SER A 23 2.98 12.72 -10.08
CA SER A 23 3.91 12.69 -11.22
C SER A 23 3.46 13.55 -12.41
N ASP A 24 2.18 13.50 -12.76
CA ASP A 24 1.64 14.21 -13.93
C ASP A 24 1.56 15.73 -13.67
N ILE A 25 1.39 16.11 -12.40
CA ILE A 25 1.44 17.50 -11.94
C ILE A 25 2.87 18.05 -12.07
N ILE A 26 3.90 17.25 -11.78
CA ILE A 26 5.31 17.67 -11.89
C ILE A 26 5.71 17.85 -13.35
N ASP A 27 5.28 16.97 -14.25
CA ASP A 27 5.60 17.06 -15.68
C ASP A 27 4.89 18.25 -16.36
N ALA A 28 3.63 18.53 -15.99
CA ALA A 28 2.91 19.71 -16.47
C ALA A 28 3.53 21.05 -15.99
N VAL A 29 4.17 21.04 -14.82
CA VAL A 29 4.85 22.21 -14.25
C VAL A 29 6.18 22.51 -14.95
N ALA A 30 6.90 21.48 -15.40
CA ALA A 30 8.15 21.64 -16.14
C ALA A 30 7.96 22.25 -17.54
N GLU A 31 6.82 22.00 -18.19
CA GLU A 31 6.50 22.54 -19.52
C GLU A 31 5.86 23.95 -19.49
N GLY A 32 5.24 24.34 -18.36
CA GLY A 32 4.45 25.58 -18.25
C GLY A 32 5.12 26.77 -17.55
N GLY A 33 6.28 26.60 -16.91
CA GLY A 33 6.98 27.68 -16.20
C GLY A 33 6.24 28.22 -14.97
N ILE A 34 5.42 27.39 -14.32
CA ILE A 34 4.65 27.76 -13.13
C ILE A 34 5.51 27.49 -11.89
N GLU A 35 5.84 28.53 -11.12
CA GLU A 35 6.56 28.40 -9.86
C GLU A 35 5.57 28.10 -8.72
N PHE A 36 5.73 26.94 -8.07
CA PHE A 36 4.96 26.56 -6.88
C PHE A 36 5.72 26.98 -5.62
N THR A 37 5.18 27.94 -4.86
CA THR A 37 5.64 28.22 -3.50
C THR A 37 4.61 27.71 -2.50
N CYS A 38 4.98 26.67 -1.74
CA CYS A 38 4.24 26.25 -0.55
C CYS A 38 4.93 26.86 0.67
N ASP A 39 4.27 27.83 1.31
CA ASP A 39 4.64 28.26 2.66
C ASP A 39 4.26 27.15 3.65
N PHE A 40 5.25 26.36 4.05
CA PHE A 40 5.14 25.48 5.20
C PHE A 40 5.33 26.34 6.45
N GLU A 41 4.25 26.88 7.01
CA GLU A 41 4.33 27.37 8.39
C GLU A 41 4.61 26.16 9.30
N THR A 42 5.87 26.10 9.73
CA THR A 42 6.43 25.26 10.79
C THR A 42 6.62 23.76 10.52
N GLY A 43 7.80 23.43 9.97
CA GLY A 43 8.67 22.43 10.61
C GLY A 43 8.70 21.01 10.06
N LEU A 44 9.31 20.82 8.87
CA LEU A 44 9.97 19.54 8.52
C LEU A 44 11.14 19.70 7.54
N HIS A 45 11.80 20.86 7.57
CA HIS A 45 13.02 21.10 6.81
C HIS A 45 14.08 21.66 7.73
N ASP A 46 14.81 20.76 8.38
CA ASP A 46 16.15 21.10 8.81
C ASP A 46 17.02 19.85 8.61
N HIS A 47 17.90 19.94 7.61
CA HIS A 47 19.06 19.07 7.33
C HIS A 47 18.87 17.85 6.40
N LEU A 48 18.34 18.03 5.19
CA LEU A 48 18.73 17.16 4.07
C LEU A 48 19.65 17.95 3.11
N PRO A 49 20.90 17.51 2.85
CA PRO A 49 21.79 18.19 1.93
C PRO A 49 21.26 18.14 0.48
N GLU A 50 21.55 19.19 -0.28
CA GLU A 50 21.17 19.33 -1.69
C GLU A 50 21.58 18.09 -2.51
N GLY A 51 20.61 17.45 -3.16
CA GLY A 51 20.82 16.28 -4.03
C GLY A 51 20.16 14.97 -3.58
N MET A 52 19.46 14.94 -2.44
CA MET A 52 18.73 13.75 -1.98
C MET A 52 17.25 13.81 -2.39
N THR A 53 16.91 13.19 -3.52
CA THR A 53 15.51 12.89 -3.86
C THR A 53 15.03 11.74 -2.96
N MET A 54 14.23 12.05 -1.93
CA MET A 54 13.46 11.04 -1.21
C MET A 54 12.39 10.50 -2.16
N ARG A 55 12.61 9.33 -2.74
CA ARG A 55 11.52 8.55 -3.32
C ARG A 55 10.74 7.96 -2.15
N VAL A 56 9.77 8.70 -1.63
CA VAL A 56 8.69 8.08 -0.85
C VAL A 56 7.91 7.23 -1.85
N THR A 57 8.32 5.97 -1.99
CA THR A 57 7.51 5.00 -2.71
C THR A 57 6.38 4.69 -1.75
N GLU A 58 5.27 5.43 -1.85
CA GLU A 58 4.06 5.13 -1.08
C GLU A 58 3.71 3.66 -1.35
N MET A 59 3.79 2.84 -0.31
CA MET A 59 3.35 1.46 -0.40
C MET A 59 1.84 1.47 -0.40
N ILE A 60 1.21 0.60 -1.18
CA ILE A 60 -0.24 0.50 -1.23
C ILE A 60 -0.64 -0.85 -0.67
N TRP A 61 -1.48 -0.84 0.36
CA TRP A 61 -2.23 -2.02 0.74
C TRP A 61 -3.44 -2.13 -0.17
N ASP A 62 -3.31 -2.99 -1.17
CA ASP A 62 -4.44 -3.35 -2.01
C ASP A 62 -5.38 -4.29 -1.26
N GLY A 63 -6.31 -3.69 -0.51
CA GLY A 63 -7.38 -4.41 0.18
C GLY A 63 -8.51 -4.83 -0.75
N ALA A 64 -8.35 -4.72 -2.07
CA ALA A 64 -9.39 -5.01 -3.04
C ALA A 64 -10.00 -6.40 -2.83
N GLY A 65 -11.24 -6.38 -2.33
CA GLY A 65 -12.29 -7.30 -2.74
C GLY A 65 -12.89 -6.89 -4.09
N VAL A 66 -14.14 -7.23 -4.35
CA VAL A 66 -14.84 -7.10 -5.66
C VAL A 66 -15.08 -5.63 -6.10
N ALA A 67 -14.44 -4.64 -5.49
CA ALA A 67 -14.77 -3.21 -5.60
C ALA A 67 -13.85 -2.39 -6.54
N LEU A 68 -13.10 -3.06 -7.40
CA LEU A 68 -12.28 -2.43 -8.42
C LEU A 68 -13.12 -1.96 -9.62
N SER A 69 -12.61 -0.97 -10.35
CA SER A 69 -13.14 -0.62 -11.67
C SER A 69 -13.06 -1.83 -12.62
N GLY A 70 -13.88 -1.84 -13.68
CA GLY A 70 -13.96 -2.99 -14.59
C GLY A 70 -12.61 -3.36 -15.24
N ASP A 71 -11.78 -2.38 -15.53
CA ASP A 71 -10.47 -2.57 -16.17
C ASP A 71 -9.41 -3.03 -15.16
N ASP A 72 -9.38 -2.44 -13.96
CA ASP A 72 -8.49 -2.86 -12.86
C ASP A 72 -8.74 -4.32 -12.45
N LEU A 73 -10.02 -4.70 -12.35
CA LEU A 73 -10.44 -6.06 -12.01
C LEU A 73 -9.95 -7.07 -13.05
N GLN A 74 -10.07 -6.73 -14.34
CA GLN A 74 -9.59 -7.59 -15.43
C GLN A 74 -8.08 -7.74 -15.39
N LEU A 75 -7.35 -6.66 -15.12
CA LEU A 75 -5.90 -6.70 -15.04
C LEU A 75 -5.40 -7.56 -13.88
N GLN A 76 -6.02 -7.47 -12.70
CA GLN A 76 -5.70 -8.34 -11.57
C GLN A 76 -6.01 -9.82 -11.85
N HIS A 77 -7.11 -10.12 -12.52
CA HIS A 77 -7.39 -11.47 -12.98
C HIS A 77 -6.32 -11.97 -13.97
N LYS A 78 -5.92 -11.14 -14.93
CA LYS A 78 -4.87 -11.46 -15.90
C LYS A 78 -3.53 -11.73 -15.22
N LEU A 79 -3.13 -10.90 -14.26
CA LEU A 79 -1.92 -11.09 -13.45
C LEU A 79 -1.97 -12.42 -12.69
N ALA A 80 -3.08 -12.67 -11.98
CA ALA A 80 -3.25 -13.90 -11.21
C ALA A 80 -3.29 -15.16 -12.08
N ASP A 81 -3.83 -15.08 -13.31
CA ASP A 81 -3.84 -16.18 -14.29
C ASP A 81 -2.45 -16.42 -14.89
N ALA A 82 -1.68 -15.36 -15.19
CA ALA A 82 -0.32 -15.45 -15.68
C ALA A 82 0.60 -16.09 -14.63
N ALA A 83 0.56 -15.60 -13.39
CA ALA A 83 1.35 -16.15 -12.29
C ALA A 83 1.02 -17.62 -12.01
N LYS A 84 -0.27 -18.00 -12.04
CA LYS A 84 -0.69 -19.40 -11.86
C LYS A 84 -0.23 -20.32 -13.00
N ARG A 85 -0.07 -19.80 -14.22
CA ARG A 85 0.45 -20.53 -15.39
C ARG A 85 1.97 -20.47 -15.51
N CYS A 86 2.66 -19.83 -14.57
CA CYS A 86 4.10 -19.57 -14.60
C CYS A 86 4.54 -18.76 -15.83
N ASP A 87 3.67 -17.91 -16.37
CA ASP A 87 3.99 -17.02 -17.48
C ASP A 87 4.64 -15.74 -16.93
N TRP A 88 5.89 -15.89 -16.50
CA TRP A 88 6.63 -14.83 -15.81
C TRP A 88 6.93 -13.63 -16.71
N ALA A 89 6.97 -13.82 -18.03
CA ALA A 89 7.12 -12.73 -18.99
C ALA A 89 5.88 -11.81 -18.98
N VAL A 90 4.67 -12.41 -18.98
CA VAL A 90 3.43 -11.64 -18.86
C VAL A 90 3.30 -11.01 -17.48
N VAL A 91 3.69 -11.71 -16.41
CA VAL A 91 3.72 -11.13 -15.05
C VAL A 91 4.63 -9.89 -15.02
N ALA A 92 5.86 -10.00 -15.54
CA ALA A 92 6.80 -8.89 -15.56
C ALA A 92 6.28 -7.69 -16.35
N ALA A 93 5.68 -7.93 -17.53
CA ALA A 93 5.10 -6.86 -18.35
C ALA A 93 3.95 -6.14 -17.63
N ILE A 94 3.04 -6.87 -16.97
CA ILE A 94 1.95 -6.26 -16.19
C ILE A 94 2.51 -5.45 -15.02
N LEU A 95 3.52 -5.94 -14.31
CA LEU A 95 4.11 -5.25 -13.16
C LEU A 95 5.06 -4.10 -13.56
N GLU A 96 5.46 -4.02 -14.83
CA GLU A 96 6.16 -2.87 -15.37
C GLU A 96 5.18 -1.72 -15.66
N GLU A 97 4.00 -2.03 -16.20
CA GLU A 97 2.93 -1.07 -16.42
C GLU A 97 2.23 -0.66 -15.10
N GLU A 98 2.00 -1.61 -14.20
CA GLU A 98 1.24 -1.41 -12.95
C GLU A 98 1.97 -2.00 -11.73
N PRO A 99 3.05 -1.35 -11.24
CA PRO A 99 3.87 -1.86 -10.13
C PRO A 99 3.09 -2.11 -8.83
N ARG A 100 2.03 -1.34 -8.57
CA ARG A 100 1.16 -1.47 -7.39
C ARG A 100 0.54 -2.86 -7.23
N LEU A 101 0.46 -3.65 -8.30
CA LEU A 101 -0.18 -4.96 -8.29
C LEU A 101 0.75 -6.10 -7.81
N VAL A 102 2.02 -5.82 -7.49
CA VAL A 102 3.01 -6.84 -7.09
C VAL A 102 2.58 -7.67 -5.88
N ASN A 103 1.74 -7.10 -5.00
CA ASN A 103 1.19 -7.76 -3.80
C ASN A 103 -0.30 -8.11 -3.93
N SER A 104 -0.92 -7.84 -5.09
CA SER A 104 -2.34 -8.10 -5.32
C SER A 104 -2.64 -9.60 -5.28
N THR A 105 -3.81 -9.93 -4.76
CA THR A 105 -4.32 -11.31 -4.79
C THR A 105 -5.43 -11.42 -5.83
N ARG A 106 -5.80 -12.65 -6.21
CA ARG A 106 -6.92 -12.83 -7.14
C ARG A 106 -8.21 -12.27 -6.53
N PRO A 107 -8.90 -11.33 -7.21
CA PRO A 107 -10.22 -10.87 -6.78
C PRO A 107 -11.20 -12.02 -6.62
N GLY A 108 -11.85 -12.11 -5.45
CA GLY A 108 -12.79 -13.18 -5.11
C GLY A 108 -12.18 -14.58 -4.98
N GLY A 109 -10.86 -14.72 -5.10
CA GLY A 109 -10.15 -16.00 -4.96
C GLY A 109 -9.97 -16.37 -3.48
N PRO A 110 -10.24 -17.62 -3.08
CA PRO A 110 -10.21 -18.00 -1.66
C PRO A 110 -8.80 -18.22 -1.11
N SER A 111 -7.76 -18.29 -1.95
CA SER A 111 -6.41 -18.63 -1.51
C SER A 111 -5.59 -17.45 -1.03
N LEU A 112 -5.92 -16.23 -1.45
CA LEU A 112 -5.12 -15.01 -1.23
C LEU A 112 -3.65 -15.16 -1.68
N PHE A 113 -3.40 -15.89 -2.77
CA PHE A 113 -2.06 -16.00 -3.33
C PHE A 113 -1.71 -14.72 -4.11
N ALA A 114 -0.74 -13.97 -3.60
CA ALA A 114 -0.03 -12.93 -4.35
C ALA A 114 1.01 -13.55 -5.32
N PRO A 115 1.60 -12.77 -6.26
CA PRO A 115 2.65 -13.23 -7.16
C PRO A 115 3.79 -14.01 -6.48
N LEU A 116 4.32 -13.56 -5.34
CA LEU A 116 5.36 -14.29 -4.61
C LEU A 116 4.90 -15.64 -4.07
N HIS A 117 3.65 -15.76 -3.61
CA HIS A 117 3.08 -17.06 -3.22
C HIS A 117 2.98 -18.02 -4.41
N GLN A 118 2.63 -17.51 -5.60
CA GLN A 118 2.60 -18.33 -6.82
C GLN A 118 4.00 -18.76 -7.24
N ALA A 119 4.99 -17.85 -7.19
CA ALA A 119 6.38 -18.16 -7.48
C ALA A 119 6.94 -19.25 -6.54
N ALA A 120 6.67 -19.11 -5.23
CA ALA A 120 6.99 -20.11 -4.21
C ALA A 120 6.34 -21.47 -4.50
N TYR A 121 5.03 -21.45 -4.80
CA TYR A 121 4.27 -22.65 -5.09
C TYR A 121 4.75 -23.34 -6.37
N ALA A 122 5.15 -22.60 -7.39
CA ALA A 122 5.53 -23.13 -8.70
C ALA A 122 7.01 -23.57 -8.79
N ASN A 123 7.83 -23.31 -7.76
CA ASN A 123 9.29 -23.39 -7.86
C ASN A 123 9.84 -22.52 -9.00
N ALA A 124 9.40 -21.26 -9.04
CA ALA A 124 9.86 -20.33 -10.07
C ALA A 124 11.39 -20.17 -10.05
N PRO A 125 12.03 -19.84 -11.19
CA PRO A 125 13.45 -19.53 -11.22
C PRO A 125 13.81 -18.44 -10.20
N VAL A 126 15.00 -18.55 -9.61
CA VAL A 126 15.49 -17.61 -8.58
C VAL A 126 15.45 -16.16 -9.09
N GLU A 127 15.74 -15.95 -10.37
CA GLU A 127 15.70 -14.64 -11.02
C GLU A 127 14.30 -14.03 -10.99
N VAL A 128 13.25 -14.84 -11.16
CA VAL A 128 11.85 -14.41 -11.08
C VAL A 128 11.48 -14.03 -9.65
N ILE A 129 11.90 -14.84 -8.67
CA ILE A 129 11.66 -14.54 -7.26
C ILE A 129 12.33 -13.21 -6.89
N ARG A 130 13.61 -13.05 -7.26
CA ARG A 130 14.37 -11.82 -7.01
C ARG A 130 13.78 -10.61 -7.72
N ASP A 131 13.29 -10.75 -8.95
CA ASP A 131 12.60 -9.67 -9.68
C ASP A 131 11.32 -9.23 -8.95
N LEU A 132 10.48 -10.18 -8.53
CA LEU A 132 9.27 -9.87 -7.76
C LEU A 132 9.58 -9.18 -6.43
N VAL A 133 10.62 -9.62 -5.70
CA VAL A 133 11.08 -8.95 -4.47
C VAL A 133 11.61 -7.54 -4.78
N ALA A 134 12.41 -7.38 -5.84
CA ALA A 134 12.94 -6.08 -6.25
C ALA A 134 11.84 -5.08 -6.66
N ARG A 135 10.69 -5.59 -7.11
CA ARG A 135 9.49 -4.79 -7.42
C ARG A 135 8.63 -4.46 -6.20
N GLY A 136 9.04 -4.84 -4.99
CA GLY A 136 8.30 -4.56 -3.75
C GLY A 136 7.35 -5.67 -3.31
N GLY A 137 7.56 -6.90 -3.81
CA GLY A 137 6.85 -8.08 -3.33
C GLY A 137 7.15 -8.36 -1.86
N TRP A 138 6.11 -8.45 -1.03
CA TRP A 138 6.24 -8.68 0.41
C TRP A 138 6.58 -10.13 0.75
N LEU A 139 7.65 -10.32 1.53
CA LEU A 139 8.13 -11.63 1.98
C LEU A 139 7.35 -12.16 3.19
N THR A 140 6.66 -11.28 3.92
CA THR A 140 5.89 -11.59 5.13
C THR A 140 4.38 -11.57 4.94
N LEU A 141 3.89 -11.20 3.74
CA LEU A 141 2.46 -11.23 3.43
C LEU A 141 1.93 -12.66 3.56
N GLU A 142 0.84 -12.84 4.30
CA GLU A 142 0.25 -14.16 4.48
C GLU A 142 -0.83 -14.43 3.42
N ASN A 143 -1.00 -15.71 3.08
CA ASN A 143 -2.14 -16.18 2.29
C ASN A 143 -3.32 -16.59 3.20
N ALA A 144 -4.41 -17.13 2.63
CA ALA A 144 -5.61 -17.52 3.39
C ALA A 144 -5.38 -18.64 4.43
N ARG A 145 -4.23 -19.31 4.41
CA ARG A 145 -3.82 -20.35 5.38
C ARG A 145 -2.86 -19.81 6.45
N GLY A 146 -2.54 -18.51 6.43
CA GLY A 146 -1.49 -17.93 7.27
C GLY A 146 -0.08 -18.34 6.83
N GLU A 147 0.11 -18.76 5.58
CA GLU A 147 1.44 -19.11 5.06
C GLU A 147 2.03 -17.91 4.33
N ARG A 148 3.27 -17.56 4.65
CA ARG A 148 4.10 -16.63 3.87
C ARG A 148 4.65 -17.33 2.62
N PRO A 149 5.19 -16.60 1.63
CA PRO A 149 5.86 -17.22 0.48
C PRO A 149 6.91 -18.28 0.86
N VAL A 150 7.75 -18.02 1.87
CA VAL A 150 8.75 -18.98 2.35
C VAL A 150 8.13 -20.27 2.90
N ASP A 151 7.00 -20.17 3.60
CA ASP A 151 6.30 -21.32 4.18
C ASP A 151 5.70 -22.18 3.07
N VAL A 152 5.16 -21.55 2.01
CA VAL A 152 4.66 -22.24 0.82
C VAL A 152 5.79 -23.00 0.10
N ALA A 153 6.95 -22.37 -0.12
CA ALA A 153 8.11 -23.01 -0.74
C ALA A 153 8.64 -24.17 0.10
N THR A 154 8.76 -23.97 1.41
CA THR A 154 9.22 -24.99 2.37
C THR A 154 8.31 -26.20 2.39
N ARG A 155 6.98 -25.99 2.49
CA ARG A 155 5.99 -27.09 2.45
C ARG A 155 6.04 -27.87 1.14
N ARG A 156 6.43 -27.24 0.05
CA ARG A 156 6.58 -27.87 -1.28
C ARG A 156 7.93 -28.56 -1.47
N GLY A 157 8.89 -28.38 -0.55
CA GLY A 157 10.25 -28.90 -0.67
C GLY A 157 11.14 -28.12 -1.64
N HIS A 158 10.77 -26.88 -1.95
CA HIS A 158 11.49 -26.00 -2.88
C HIS A 158 12.59 -25.22 -2.15
N ASN A 159 13.65 -25.91 -1.76
CA ASN A 159 14.66 -25.35 -0.84
C ASN A 159 15.37 -24.10 -1.36
N GLU A 160 15.71 -24.05 -2.65
CA GLU A 160 16.36 -22.87 -3.25
C GLU A 160 15.41 -21.66 -3.26
N ALA A 161 14.16 -21.86 -3.67
CA ALA A 161 13.13 -20.82 -3.61
C ALA A 161 12.87 -20.36 -2.16
N ALA A 162 12.81 -21.29 -1.21
CA ALA A 162 12.62 -20.96 0.21
C ALA A 162 13.75 -20.08 0.75
N ALA A 163 15.01 -20.39 0.39
CA ALA A 163 16.16 -19.58 0.80
C ALA A 163 16.11 -18.14 0.26
N GLU A 164 15.64 -17.95 -0.97
CA GLU A 164 15.47 -16.61 -1.56
C GLU A 164 14.28 -15.84 -0.96
N LEU A 165 13.29 -16.55 -0.43
CA LEU A 165 12.07 -15.99 0.15
C LEU A 165 12.16 -15.76 1.66
N GLU A 166 13.31 -16.03 2.29
CA GLU A 166 13.49 -15.79 3.73
C GLU A 166 13.27 -14.29 4.04
N PRO A 167 12.32 -13.94 4.93
CA PRO A 167 12.01 -12.54 5.23
C PRO A 167 13.21 -11.77 5.76
N ARG A 168 13.39 -10.57 5.22
CA ARG A 168 14.43 -9.62 5.65
C ARG A 168 13.75 -8.51 6.41
N LEU A 169 13.77 -8.61 7.73
CA LEU A 169 13.13 -7.62 8.59
C LEU A 169 14.12 -6.48 8.90
N ALA A 170 13.70 -5.25 8.60
CA ALA A 170 14.39 -4.03 9.01
C ALA A 170 14.01 -3.64 10.45
N ARG A 171 12.88 -4.14 10.96
CA ARG A 171 12.32 -3.78 12.27
C ARG A 171 11.93 -4.98 13.08
N THR A 172 12.00 -4.83 14.40
CA THR A 172 11.69 -5.93 15.32
C THR A 172 10.54 -5.55 16.24
N VAL A 173 9.38 -6.17 16.03
CA VAL A 173 8.22 -6.09 16.93
C VAL A 173 7.84 -7.51 17.36
N PRO A 174 7.65 -7.79 18.67
CA PRO A 174 7.17 -9.08 19.11
C PRO A 174 5.84 -9.43 18.45
N TYR A 175 5.69 -10.66 17.95
CA TYR A 175 4.50 -11.11 17.22
C TYR A 175 3.18 -10.79 17.96
N GLY A 176 3.12 -11.05 19.27
CA GLY A 176 1.93 -10.78 20.08
C GLY A 176 1.58 -9.29 20.19
N VAL A 177 2.59 -8.42 20.18
CA VAL A 177 2.41 -6.96 20.18
C VAL A 177 1.87 -6.51 18.83
N LEU A 178 2.50 -6.93 17.72
CA LEU A 178 2.05 -6.60 16.37
C LEU A 178 0.63 -7.08 16.10
N ALA A 179 0.30 -8.31 16.50
CA ALA A 179 -1.04 -8.86 16.36
C ALA A 179 -2.10 -8.06 17.12
N LYS A 180 -1.76 -7.53 18.31
CA LYS A 180 -2.65 -6.65 19.07
C LYS A 180 -2.84 -5.30 18.39
N ILE A 181 -1.76 -4.69 17.91
CA ILE A 181 -1.82 -3.45 17.14
C ILE A 181 -2.69 -3.64 15.89
N GLN A 182 -2.51 -4.74 15.16
CA GLN A 182 -3.31 -5.06 13.97
C GLN A 182 -4.79 -5.21 14.32
N GLN A 183 -5.11 -5.91 15.41
CA GLN A 183 -6.48 -6.06 15.89
C GLN A 183 -7.12 -4.68 16.15
N HIS A 184 -6.46 -3.84 16.94
CA HIS A 184 -6.96 -2.50 17.29
C HIS A 184 -7.06 -1.60 16.05
N PHE A 185 -6.12 -1.70 15.11
CA PHE A 185 -6.19 -0.97 13.85
C PHE A 185 -7.40 -1.36 13.01
N HIS A 186 -7.71 -2.67 12.94
CA HIS A 186 -8.91 -3.14 12.25
C HIS A 186 -10.19 -2.67 12.94
N GLU A 187 -10.19 -2.55 14.27
CA GLU A 187 -11.30 -1.97 15.03
C GLU A 187 -11.50 -0.49 14.69
N VAL A 188 -10.42 0.30 14.58
CA VAL A 188 -10.46 1.70 14.10
C VAL A 188 -11.04 1.79 12.68
N ILE A 189 -10.56 0.95 11.75
CA ILE A 189 -11.07 0.94 10.36
C ILE A 189 -12.57 0.62 10.34
N ARG A 190 -13.00 -0.46 11.01
CA ARG A 190 -14.41 -0.85 11.04
C ARG A 190 -15.27 0.21 11.74
N GLY A 191 -14.78 0.84 12.80
CA GLY A 191 -15.48 1.93 13.48
C GLY A 191 -15.78 3.12 12.56
N ARG A 192 -14.98 3.31 11.50
CA ARG A 192 -15.16 4.39 10.53
C ARG A 192 -15.92 3.98 9.28
N VAL A 193 -15.67 2.79 8.73
CA VAL A 193 -16.12 2.38 7.39
C VAL A 193 -16.65 0.94 7.33
N ALA A 194 -17.27 0.43 8.39
CA ALA A 194 -17.82 -0.93 8.45
C ALA A 194 -18.65 -1.29 7.21
N ASP A 195 -19.61 -0.44 6.83
CA ASP A 195 -20.51 -0.70 5.70
C ASP A 195 -19.72 -0.89 4.40
N LEU A 196 -18.75 -0.01 4.11
CA LEU A 196 -17.90 -0.10 2.91
C LEU A 196 -17.00 -1.34 2.93
N VAL A 197 -16.48 -1.72 4.10
CA VAL A 197 -15.68 -2.94 4.27
C VAL A 197 -16.51 -4.18 3.96
N GLU A 198 -17.76 -4.24 4.42
CA GLU A 198 -18.66 -5.38 4.20
C GLU A 198 -19.17 -5.44 2.76
N GLU A 199 -19.65 -4.32 2.22
CA GLU A 199 -20.17 -4.22 0.84
C GLU A 199 -19.10 -4.60 -0.18
N SER A 200 -17.88 -4.10 0.01
CA SER A 200 -16.75 -4.32 -0.90
C SER A 200 -15.95 -5.59 -0.57
N ARG A 201 -16.27 -6.27 0.55
CA ARG A 201 -15.52 -7.41 1.09
C ARG A 201 -14.02 -7.15 1.18
N LEU A 202 -13.65 -5.99 1.73
CA LEU A 202 -12.26 -5.55 1.76
C LEU A 202 -11.41 -6.45 2.66
N ARG A 203 -10.22 -6.81 2.17
CA ARG A 203 -9.18 -7.39 3.00
C ARG A 203 -8.49 -6.27 3.77
N LEU A 204 -8.61 -6.29 5.09
CA LEU A 204 -7.99 -5.27 5.93
C LEU A 204 -6.46 -5.43 6.00
N PRO A 205 -5.70 -4.34 6.20
CA PRO A 205 -4.24 -4.32 6.30
C PRO A 205 -3.62 -5.36 7.23
N GLU A 206 -2.63 -6.11 6.74
CA GLU A 206 -1.70 -6.85 7.60
C GLU A 206 -0.48 -6.00 7.91
N LEU A 207 0.05 -6.11 9.12
CA LEU A 207 1.13 -5.23 9.59
C LEU A 207 2.52 -5.86 9.46
N GLN A 208 2.61 -7.17 9.21
CA GLN A 208 3.88 -7.88 9.03
C GLN A 208 4.75 -7.24 7.93
N PRO A 209 4.20 -6.82 6.77
CA PRO A 209 5.00 -6.15 5.72
C PRO A 209 5.67 -4.86 6.18
N LEU A 210 5.13 -4.17 7.20
CA LEU A 210 5.76 -2.96 7.75
C LEU A 210 7.11 -3.25 8.42
N LEU A 211 7.38 -4.51 8.77
CA LEU A 211 8.64 -4.91 9.38
C LEU A 211 9.77 -5.08 8.36
N GLU A 212 9.47 -5.14 7.05
CA GLU A 212 10.45 -5.35 5.99
C GLU A 212 11.23 -4.08 5.60
N THR A 213 10.79 -2.90 6.07
CA THR A 213 11.37 -1.58 5.72
C THR A 213 11.42 -0.62 6.91
N GLU A 214 12.39 0.28 6.92
CA GLU A 214 12.52 1.35 7.92
C GLU A 214 11.57 2.52 7.64
N THR A 215 11.31 2.82 6.36
CA THR A 215 10.36 3.85 5.93
C THR A 215 9.04 3.18 5.54
N CYS A 216 7.93 3.60 6.15
CA CYS A 216 6.71 2.81 6.07
C CYS A 216 5.40 3.58 5.95
N GLU A 217 5.31 4.58 5.08
CA GLU A 217 3.98 5.11 4.77
C GLU A 217 3.24 4.17 3.81
N VAL A 218 2.24 3.46 4.34
CA VAL A 218 1.35 2.60 3.56
C VAL A 218 -0.02 3.25 3.46
N TYR A 219 -0.56 3.31 2.24
CA TYR A 219 -1.90 3.77 1.98
C TYR A 219 -2.86 2.60 1.73
N PHE A 220 -3.96 2.57 2.46
CA PHE A 220 -5.09 1.67 2.27
C PHE A 220 -6.29 2.46 1.71
N PRO A 221 -6.54 2.41 0.38
CA PRO A 221 -7.71 3.03 -0.21
C PRO A 221 -8.99 2.28 0.20
N VAL A 222 -10.05 3.04 0.49
CA VAL A 222 -11.38 2.47 0.79
C VAL A 222 -12.36 2.88 -0.31
N PRO A 223 -12.77 1.94 -1.19
CA PRO A 223 -13.78 2.20 -2.21
C PRO A 223 -15.06 2.78 -1.60
N GLY A 224 -15.61 3.84 -2.20
CA GLY A 224 -16.78 4.57 -1.69
C GLY A 224 -16.48 5.61 -0.60
N MET A 225 -15.32 5.56 0.05
CA MET A 225 -14.91 6.57 1.05
C MET A 225 -14.39 7.87 0.41
N TYR A 226 -14.01 7.85 -0.88
CA TYR A 226 -13.29 8.96 -1.54
C TYR A 226 -12.01 9.36 -0.80
N GLY A 227 -11.37 8.36 -0.19
CA GLY A 227 -10.24 8.49 0.71
C GLY A 227 -9.82 7.11 1.23
N GLY A 228 -9.17 7.09 2.38
CA GLY A 228 -8.62 5.86 2.93
C GLY A 228 -7.88 6.10 4.23
N PHE A 229 -6.91 5.22 4.50
CA PHE A 229 -6.06 5.26 5.67
C PHE A 229 -4.59 5.29 5.24
N SER A 230 -3.84 6.32 5.61
CA SER A 230 -2.37 6.24 5.64
C SER A 230 -1.94 5.75 7.01
N TYR A 231 -0.96 4.85 7.07
CA TYR A 231 -0.44 4.36 8.32
C TYR A 231 1.04 4.02 8.23
N CYS A 232 1.75 4.24 9.32
CA CYS A 232 3.13 3.78 9.51
C CYS A 232 3.36 3.41 10.97
N LEU A 233 4.19 2.39 11.18
CA LEU A 233 4.69 2.03 12.47
C LEU A 233 5.79 3.03 12.86
N GLU A 234 5.58 3.87 13.88
CA GLU A 234 6.56 4.89 14.29
C GLU A 234 7.56 4.36 15.34
N GLU A 235 7.12 3.43 16.19
CA GLU A 235 7.94 2.85 17.25
C GLU A 235 7.98 1.31 17.10
N GLU A 236 9.08 0.68 17.53
CA GLU A 236 9.27 -0.77 17.46
C GLU A 236 9.48 -1.42 18.85
N GLY A 237 9.69 -2.73 18.89
CA GLY A 237 9.85 -3.46 20.14
C GLY A 237 8.53 -3.65 20.89
N VAL A 238 8.60 -3.65 22.23
CA VAL A 238 7.43 -3.87 23.10
C VAL A 238 6.51 -2.65 23.18
N GLU A 239 7.07 -1.45 22.98
CA GLU A 239 6.36 -0.16 22.94
C GLU A 239 5.93 0.21 21.51
N ALA A 240 5.89 -0.77 20.61
CA ALA A 240 5.55 -0.53 19.21
C ALA A 240 4.22 0.24 19.06
N LYS A 241 4.24 1.24 18.18
CA LYS A 241 3.14 2.18 17.97
C LYS A 241 2.91 2.40 16.49
N LEU A 242 1.69 2.13 16.05
CA LEU A 242 1.21 2.45 14.71
C LEU A 242 0.48 3.79 14.76
N VAL A 243 0.84 4.70 13.86
CA VAL A 243 0.06 5.90 13.60
C VAL A 243 -0.76 5.68 12.34
N ALA A 244 -2.04 6.00 12.41
CA ALA A 244 -2.97 5.90 11.29
C ALA A 244 -3.76 7.20 11.14
N GLU A 245 -3.73 7.77 9.93
CA GLU A 245 -4.51 8.93 9.53
C GLU A 245 -5.56 8.52 8.51
N SER A 246 -6.77 9.02 8.67
CA SER A 246 -7.90 8.68 7.81
C SER A 246 -8.69 9.90 7.43
N TRP A 247 -9.11 10.00 6.17
CA TRP A 247 -9.81 11.18 5.65
C TRP A 247 -10.68 10.85 4.44
N CYS A 248 -11.67 11.70 4.18
CA CYS A 248 -12.53 11.70 3.00
C CYS A 248 -12.39 13.05 2.28
N ARG A 249 -11.96 13.02 1.01
CA ARG A 249 -11.69 14.25 0.23
C ARG A 249 -12.94 15.09 -0.06
N VAL A 250 -14.12 14.48 0.01
CA VAL A 250 -15.41 15.16 -0.27
C VAL A 250 -16.17 15.55 1.00
N ALA A 251 -15.59 15.31 2.18
CA ALA A 251 -16.15 15.68 3.48
C ALA A 251 -15.11 16.43 4.30
N GLY A 252 -15.17 17.77 4.30
CA GLY A 252 -14.27 18.62 5.09
C GLY A 252 -14.38 18.33 6.58
N GLY A 253 -13.26 18.38 7.29
CA GLY A 253 -13.16 18.04 8.71
C GLY A 253 -13.32 16.54 9.02
N SER A 254 -13.27 15.66 8.01
CA SER A 254 -13.38 14.20 8.21
C SER A 254 -12.10 13.54 8.71
N GLY A 255 -10.99 14.27 8.70
CA GLY A 255 -9.67 13.80 9.13
C GLY A 255 -9.67 13.31 10.57
N GLN A 256 -9.13 12.12 10.82
CA GLN A 256 -8.77 11.65 12.15
C GLN A 256 -7.39 10.97 12.15
N ARG A 257 -6.61 11.25 13.20
CA ARG A 257 -5.31 10.62 13.49
C ARG A 257 -5.42 9.78 14.76
N HIS A 258 -5.04 8.52 14.66
CA HIS A 258 -5.01 7.58 15.77
C HIS A 258 -3.58 7.13 16.06
N GLU A 259 -3.26 7.03 17.35
CA GLU A 259 -2.10 6.27 17.84
C GLU A 259 -2.59 4.92 18.35
N ILE A 260 -1.97 3.84 17.90
CA ILE A 260 -2.42 2.47 18.14
C ILE A 260 -1.25 1.66 18.67
N THR A 261 -1.39 1.16 19.91
CA THR A 261 -0.40 0.32 20.59
C THR A 261 -1.02 -1.03 20.93
N SER A 262 -0.26 -1.94 21.55
CA SER A 262 -0.82 -3.22 22.01
C SER A 262 -1.92 -3.08 23.07
N ALA A 263 -1.94 -1.95 23.79
CA ALA A 263 -2.93 -1.66 24.84
C ALA A 263 -4.27 -1.15 24.30
N GLY A 264 -4.30 -0.57 23.08
CA GLY A 264 -5.50 -0.01 22.47
C GLY A 264 -5.20 1.07 21.44
N SER A 265 -6.25 1.79 21.04
CA SER A 265 -6.16 2.94 20.12
C SER A 265 -6.66 4.22 20.78
N THR A 266 -5.97 5.33 20.53
CA THR A 266 -6.33 6.66 21.02
C THR A 266 -6.47 7.62 19.84
N LEU A 267 -7.60 8.33 19.76
CA LEU A 267 -7.78 9.44 18.83
C LEU A 267 -7.00 10.66 19.36
N VAL A 268 -6.00 11.12 18.60
CA VAL A 268 -5.10 12.20 19.03
C VAL A 268 -5.33 13.52 18.28
N ALA A 269 -5.92 13.46 17.10
CA ALA A 269 -6.36 14.64 16.36
C ALA A 269 -7.58 14.32 15.48
N GLU A 270 -8.46 15.29 15.30
CA GLU A 270 -9.60 15.20 14.39
C GLU A 270 -9.95 16.55 13.77
N GLY A 271 -10.74 16.56 12.69
CA GLY A 271 -11.25 17.78 12.08
C GLY A 271 -10.35 18.43 11.03
N PHE A 272 -9.30 17.73 10.57
CA PHE A 272 -8.48 18.18 9.45
C PHE A 272 -9.07 17.75 8.10
N VAL A 273 -8.49 18.26 7.00
CA VAL A 273 -8.97 18.22 5.58
C VAL A 273 -9.96 19.32 5.23
#